data_AF-A0A2V8LUG5-F1
#
_entry.id   AF-A0A2V8LUG5-F1
#
_cell.length_a   1.000
_cell.length_b   1.000
_cell.length_c   1.000
_cell.angle_alpha   90.00
_cell.angle_beta   90.00
_cell.angle_gamma   90.00
#
_symmetry.space_group_name_H-M   'P 1'
#
loop_
_entity.id
_entity.type
_entity.pdbx_description
1 polymer ?
#
loop_
_entity_poly.entity_id
_entity_poly.type
_entity_poly.pdbx_seq_one_letter_code
_entity_poly.pdbx_strand_id
1 'polypeptide(L)'
;KRGAMAYAVFCSSCHGSEGRGGTASSIIDGSYLALVSDQGLRTIVIVGRPELGAPDWRGNVPNHPMSPEDVSDVVAWLADQRPQFPGKPYASAQRTPGELQ
;
A
#
# COMPACT_ATOMS: atom_id res chain seq x y z
N LYS A 1 3.00 -1.20 15.60
CA LYS A 1 2.58 -2.55 16.10
C LYS A 1 1.10 -2.84 15.79
N ARG A 2 0.13 -2.00 16.16
CA ARG A 2 -1.29 -2.24 15.86
C ARG A 2 -1.62 -2.33 14.37
N GLY A 3 -1.13 -1.40 13.55
CA GLY A 3 -1.36 -1.45 12.11
C GLY A 3 -0.80 -2.68 11.40
N ALA A 4 0.36 -3.19 11.84
CA ALA A 4 0.90 -4.44 11.33
C ALA A 4 0.04 -5.66 11.72
N MET A 5 -0.60 -5.63 12.90
CA MET A 5 -1.54 -6.69 13.30
C MET A 5 -2.82 -6.63 12.48
N ALA A 6 -3.39 -5.43 12.28
CA ALA A 6 -4.55 -5.24 11.40
C ALA A 6 -4.21 -5.71 9.97
N TYR A 7 -3.05 -5.34 9.44
CA TYR A 7 -2.56 -5.83 8.16
C TYR A 7 -2.51 -7.37 8.09
N ALA A 8 -1.96 -8.01 9.12
CA ALA A 8 -1.85 -9.47 9.17
C ALA A 8 -3.23 -10.15 9.14
N VAL A 9 -4.21 -9.62 9.88
CA VAL A 9 -5.57 -10.20 9.97
C VAL A 9 -6.37 -9.98 8.69
N PHE A 10 -6.35 -8.76 8.15
CA PHE A 10 -7.26 -8.38 7.07
C PHE A 10 -6.63 -8.51 5.68
N CYS A 11 -5.35 -8.17 5.51
CA CYS A 11 -4.78 -7.95 4.17
C CYS A 11 -3.85 -9.07 3.70
N SER A 12 -3.16 -9.73 4.63
CA SER A 12 -1.99 -10.57 4.32
C SER A 12 -2.30 -11.82 3.50
N SER A 13 -3.52 -12.36 3.58
CA SER A 13 -3.92 -13.56 2.83
C SER A 13 -3.86 -13.36 1.32
N CYS A 14 -4.03 -12.12 0.85
CA CYS A 14 -3.98 -11.78 -0.58
C CYS A 14 -2.69 -11.05 -0.96
N HIS A 15 -2.25 -10.11 -0.12
CA HIS A 15 -1.11 -9.24 -0.42
C HIS A 15 0.24 -9.74 0.13
N GLY A 16 0.26 -10.95 0.70
CA GLY A 16 1.44 -11.56 1.32
C GLY A 16 1.69 -11.04 2.74
N SER A 17 2.53 -11.73 3.51
CA SER A 17 2.83 -11.37 4.91
C SER A 17 3.48 -9.99 5.08
N GLU A 18 4.17 -9.50 4.05
CA GLU A 18 4.89 -8.22 4.07
C GLU A 18 4.27 -7.16 3.14
N GLY A 19 3.11 -7.40 2.51
CA GLY A 19 2.50 -6.44 1.58
C GLY A 19 3.11 -6.39 0.19
N ARG A 20 4.16 -7.18 -0.06
CA ARG A 20 4.92 -7.23 -1.32
C ARG A 20 4.22 -7.97 -2.45
N GLY A 21 3.00 -8.45 -2.22
CA GLY A 21 2.20 -9.21 -3.17
C GLY A 21 2.18 -10.71 -2.86
N GLY A 22 1.16 -11.37 -3.39
CA GLY A 22 0.87 -12.79 -3.24
C GLY A 22 -0.09 -13.22 -4.35
N THR A 23 -1.32 -13.57 -3.99
CA THR A 23 -2.40 -13.76 -4.98
C THR A 23 -2.91 -12.43 -5.54
N ALA A 24 -2.67 -11.32 -4.83
CA ALA A 24 -2.90 -9.94 -5.27
C ALA A 24 -1.59 -9.14 -5.35
N SER A 25 -1.63 -7.97 -6.01
CA SER A 25 -0.48 -7.09 -6.21
C SER A 25 0.12 -6.54 -4.91
N SER A 26 1.35 -6.01 -4.97
CA SER A 26 1.96 -5.28 -3.84
C SER A 26 1.16 -4.01 -3.52
N ILE A 27 0.68 -3.89 -2.28
CA ILE A 27 0.02 -2.68 -1.78
C ILE A 27 0.98 -1.74 -1.05
N ILE A 28 2.24 -2.16 -0.92
CA ILE A 28 3.34 -1.33 -0.44
C ILE A 28 4.27 -0.89 -1.58
N ASP A 29 3.84 -1.01 -2.84
CA ASP A 29 4.60 -0.47 -3.96
C ASP A 29 4.82 1.03 -3.76
N GLY A 30 6.09 1.45 -3.78
CA GLY A 30 6.45 2.83 -3.46
C GLY A 30 5.91 3.85 -4.47
N SER A 31 5.73 3.45 -5.74
CA SER A 31 5.16 4.33 -6.76
C SER A 31 3.66 4.53 -6.52
N TYR A 32 2.95 3.45 -6.17
CA TYR A 32 1.56 3.51 -5.76
C TYR A 32 1.36 4.36 -4.50
N LEU A 33 2.12 4.06 -3.43
CA LEU A 33 1.98 4.74 -2.15
C LEU A 33 2.36 6.22 -2.19
N ALA A 34 3.23 6.61 -3.11
CA ALA A 34 3.55 8.02 -3.34
C ALA A 34 2.40 8.82 -3.98
N LEU A 35 1.50 8.17 -4.72
CA LEU A 35 0.41 8.83 -5.43
C LEU A 35 -0.91 8.82 -4.65
N VAL A 36 -1.17 7.75 -3.91
CA VAL A 36 -2.42 7.61 -3.14
C VAL A 36 -2.34 8.40 -1.83
N SER A 37 -3.38 9.20 -1.54
CA SER A 37 -3.51 9.92 -0.28
C SER A 37 -3.96 9.02 0.86
N ASP A 38 -3.79 9.44 2.11
CA ASP A 38 -4.30 8.69 3.29
C ASP A 38 -5.82 8.51 3.24
N GLN A 39 -6.54 9.53 2.77
CA GLN A 39 -7.98 9.43 2.55
C GLN A 39 -8.33 8.43 1.44
N GLY A 40 -7.51 8.36 0.39
CA GLY A 40 -7.63 7.35 -0.66
C GLY A 40 -7.42 5.94 -0.13
N LEU A 41 -6.35 5.72 0.64
CA LEU A 41 -6.09 4.46 1.33
C LEU A 41 -7.26 4.08 2.24
N ARG A 42 -7.73 5.01 3.07
CA ARG A 42 -8.86 4.77 3.97
C ARG A 42 -10.12 4.37 3.19
N THR A 43 -10.40 5.04 2.08
CA THR A 43 -11.58 4.73 1.26
C THR A 43 -11.46 3.30 0.71
N ILE A 44 -10.33 2.95 0.09
CA ILE A 44 -10.09 1.62 -0.47
C ILE A 44 -10.16 0.54 0.61
N VAL A 45 -9.61 0.80 1.80
CA VAL A 45 -9.70 -0.11 2.94
C VAL A 45 -11.14 -0.30 3.41
N ILE A 46 -12.00 0.72 3.35
CA ILE A 46 -13.39 0.57 3.80
C ILE A 46 -14.25 -0.11 2.74
N VAL A 47 -14.29 0.43 1.52
CA VAL A 47 -15.26 0.01 0.50
C VAL A 47 -14.72 -1.06 -0.45
N GLY A 48 -13.42 -1.33 -0.42
CA GLY A 48 -12.77 -2.23 -1.36
C GLY A 48 -12.63 -1.65 -2.76
N ARG A 49 -12.35 -2.55 -3.71
CA ARG A 49 -12.33 -2.31 -5.17
C ARG A 49 -12.93 -3.53 -5.85
N PRO A 50 -14.27 -3.71 -5.79
CA PRO A 50 -14.92 -4.95 -6.24
C PRO A 50 -14.64 -5.29 -7.70
N GLU A 51 -14.45 -4.29 -8.55
CA GLU A 51 -14.07 -4.44 -9.95
C GLU A 51 -12.67 -5.04 -10.16
N LEU A 52 -11.83 -5.00 -9.11
CA LEU A 52 -10.50 -5.62 -9.04
C LEU A 52 -10.49 -6.85 -8.11
N GLY A 53 -11.65 -7.32 -7.64
CA GLY A 53 -11.75 -8.44 -6.71
C GLY A 53 -11.39 -8.13 -5.25
N ALA A 54 -11.11 -6.86 -4.91
CA ALA A 54 -10.89 -6.47 -3.52
C ALA A 54 -12.24 -6.22 -2.82
N PRO A 55 -12.54 -6.93 -1.71
CA PRO A 55 -13.86 -6.92 -1.08
C PRO A 55 -14.12 -5.65 -0.27
N ASP A 56 -15.39 -5.40 0.06
CA ASP A 56 -15.77 -4.44 1.11
C ASP A 56 -15.38 -5.00 2.48
N TRP A 57 -14.45 -4.35 3.15
CA TRP A 57 -13.84 -4.87 4.37
C TRP A 57 -14.69 -4.68 5.62
N ARG A 58 -15.78 -3.91 5.56
CA ARG A 58 -16.70 -3.72 6.70
C ARG A 58 -17.36 -5.03 7.14
N GLY A 59 -17.39 -6.04 6.28
CA GLY A 59 -17.94 -7.36 6.58
C GLY A 59 -17.17 -8.54 5.97
N ASN A 60 -15.92 -8.32 5.54
CA ASN A 60 -15.21 -9.34 4.76
C ASN A 60 -14.72 -10.55 5.60
N VAL A 61 -14.28 -10.32 6.83
CA VAL A 61 -13.83 -11.41 7.71
C VAL A 61 -15.01 -11.95 8.52
N PRO A 62 -15.38 -13.23 8.39
CA PRO A 62 -16.50 -13.81 9.13
C PRO A 62 -16.36 -13.60 10.64
N ASN A 63 -17.39 -13.04 11.26
CA ASN A 63 -17.45 -12.73 12.70
C ASN A 63 -16.37 -11.75 13.22
N HIS A 64 -15.66 -11.07 12.32
CA HIS A 64 -14.62 -10.10 12.69
C HIS A 64 -14.66 -8.88 11.75
N PRO A 65 -15.71 -8.05 11.83
CA PRO A 65 -15.77 -6.83 11.04
C PRO A 65 -14.61 -5.90 11.41
N MET A 66 -14.07 -5.22 10.41
CA MET A 66 -12.98 -4.27 10.62
C MET A 66 -13.48 -3.05 11.40
N SER A 67 -12.87 -2.77 12.55
CA SER A 67 -13.24 -1.62 13.38
C SER A 67 -12.71 -0.30 12.79
N PRO A 68 -13.29 0.87 13.15
CA PRO A 68 -12.73 2.17 12.77
C PRO A 68 -11.26 2.35 13.20
N GLU A 69 -10.88 1.74 14.31
CA GLU A 69 -9.52 1.70 14.84
C GLU A 69 -8.60 0.85 13.95
N ASP A 70 -9.03 -0.34 13.53
CA ASP A 70 -8.27 -1.20 12.60
C ASP A 70 -8.04 -0.51 11.26
N VAL A 71 -9.06 0.17 10.74
CA VAL A 71 -8.95 0.97 9.51
C VAL A 71 -7.89 2.06 9.68
N SER A 72 -7.93 2.79 10.79
CA SER A 72 -6.99 3.88 11.04
C SER A 72 -5.56 3.36 11.25
N ASP A 73 -5.41 2.25 11.97
CA ASP A 73 -4.14 1.61 12.26
C ASP A 73 -3.50 1.03 10.98
N VAL A 74 -4.26 0.36 10.10
CA VAL A 74 -3.73 -0.19 8.85
C VAL A 74 -3.38 0.91 7.85
N VAL A 75 -4.18 1.98 7.77
CA VAL A 75 -3.88 3.13 6.90
C VAL A 75 -2.58 3.81 7.34
N ALA A 76 -2.39 4.00 8.65
CA ALA A 76 -1.13 4.53 9.18
C ALA A 76 0.06 3.60 8.87
N TRP A 77 -0.13 2.29 8.97
CA TRP A 77 0.91 1.32 8.62
C TRP A 77 1.28 1.35 7.12
N LEU A 78 0.29 1.48 6.23
CA LEU A 78 0.52 1.63 4.77
C LEU A 78 1.22 2.96 4.46
N ALA A 79 0.79 4.05 5.08
CA ALA A 79 1.40 5.37 4.88
C ALA A 79 2.87 5.40 5.34
N ASP A 80 3.22 4.65 6.39
CA ASP A 80 4.60 4.51 6.89
C ASP A 80 5.53 3.78 5.90
N GLN A 81 4.97 3.03 4.94
CA GLN A 81 5.75 2.38 3.88
C GLN A 81 6.10 3.33 2.72
N ARG A 82 5.66 4.60 2.75
CA ARG A 82 5.92 5.55 1.68
C ARG A 82 7.42 5.83 1.51
N PRO A 83 7.93 5.86 0.27
CA PRO A 83 9.30 6.30 0.04
C PRO A 83 9.43 7.79 0.35
N GLN A 84 10.51 8.17 1.03
CA GLN A 84 10.85 9.57 1.29
C GLN A 84 11.04 10.37 -0.01
N PHE A 85 11.55 9.72 -1.05
CA PHE A 85 11.75 10.28 -2.39
C PHE A 85 11.05 9.41 -3.42
N PRO A 86 9.79 9.72 -3.77
CA PRO A 86 9.07 9.04 -4.83
C PRO A 86 9.77 9.15 -6.18
N GLY A 87 9.80 8.05 -6.92
CA GLY A 87 10.40 7.96 -8.25
C GLY A 87 11.88 7.57 -8.23
N LYS A 88 12.35 6.93 -9.31
CA LYS A 88 13.79 6.76 -9.50
C LYS A 88 14.39 8.16 -9.62
N PRO A 89 15.51 8.47 -8.93
CA PRO A 89 16.28 9.66 -9.28
C PRO A 89 16.47 9.62 -10.79
N TYR A 90 16.16 10.72 -11.49
CA TYR A 90 16.63 10.87 -12.87
C TYR A 90 18.10 10.48 -12.84
N ALA A 91 18.50 9.52 -13.69
CA ALA A 91 19.90 9.20 -13.83
C ALA A 91 20.59 10.52 -14.04
N SER A 92 21.36 10.98 -13.04
CA SER A 92 22.10 12.23 -13.14
C SER A 92 22.88 12.07 -14.41
N ALA A 93 22.53 12.85 -15.44
CA ALA A 93 23.17 12.79 -16.73
C ALA A 93 24.65 12.90 -16.42
N GLN A 94 25.37 11.78 -16.51
CA GLN A 94 26.81 11.78 -16.49
C GLN A 94 27.14 12.48 -17.80
N ARG A 95 27.18 13.82 -17.74
CA ARG A 95 27.87 14.62 -18.72
C ARG A 95 29.32 14.20 -18.56
N THR A 96 29.75 13.21 -19.33
CA THR A 96 31.15 13.07 -19.69
C THR A 96 31.52 14.36 -20.41
N PRO A 97 32.38 15.22 -19.83
CA PRO A 97 32.93 16.33 -20.59
C PRO A 97 33.95 15.74 -21.56
N GLY A 98 33.63 15.73 -22.85
CA GLY A 98 34.66 15.62 -23.89
C GLY A 98 34.58 14.43 -24.85
N GLU A 99 33.50 14.30 -25.62
CA GLU A 99 33.56 13.59 -26.91
C GLU A 99 33.16 14.55 -28.03
N LEU A 100 34.07 15.51 -28.27
CA LEU A 100 34.28 16.13 -29.56
C LEU A 100 35.69 15.74 -29.99
N GLN A 101 35.79 14.65 -30.75
CA GLN A 101 36.89 14.36 -31.68
C GLN A 101 36.40 13.33 -32.70
#